data_AF-A0A7J3U6V3-F1
#
_entry.id   AF-A0A7J3U6V3-F1
#
_cell.length_a   1.000
_cell.length_b   1.000
_cell.length_c   1.000
_cell.angle_alpha   90.00
_cell.angle_beta   90.00
_cell.angle_gamma   90.00
#
_symmetry.space_group_name_H-M   'P 1'
#
loop_
_entity.id
_entity.type
_entity.pdbx_description
1 polymer ?
#
loop_
_entity_poly.entity_id
_entity_poly.type
_entity_poly.pdbx_seq_one_letter_code
_entity_poly.pdbx_strand_id
1 'polypeptide(L)'
;MKLIIHHWDTDGICSAAMIYDSDTENMTPTIGNYFLEAAELERIADGNFDEIYVVDMALNEDSMKALADIAPVKVFDHHVTKKVEGIEYTNPIIEGGDEEDFPSASWVVGNATGKEDSILAFLGAVGDWEERLKNTRFYGKLQNFMDETSTTFEEMHEMIKLIDSSYKIGNKAEVE
;
A
#
# COMPACT_ATOMS: atom_id res chain seq x y z
N MET A 1 1.60 18.56 7.76
CA MET A 1 2.44 17.71 6.90
C MET A 1 2.36 16.26 7.33
N LYS A 2 2.07 15.36 6.39
CA LYS A 2 1.92 13.91 6.59
C LYS A 2 3.10 13.17 5.98
N LEU A 3 3.44 12.01 6.54
CA LEU A 3 4.34 11.05 5.89
C LEU A 3 3.57 9.81 5.47
N ILE A 4 3.78 9.32 4.25
CA ILE A 4 3.38 7.98 3.83
C ILE A 4 4.62 7.10 3.71
N ILE A 5 4.67 6.01 4.44
CA ILE A 5 5.64 4.93 4.28
C ILE A 5 4.92 3.79 3.57
N HIS A 6 5.32 3.45 2.36
CA HIS A 6 4.64 2.43 1.57
C HIS A 6 5.57 1.32 1.08
N HIS A 7 4.97 0.20 0.69
CA HIS A 7 5.67 -0.85 -0.04
C HIS A 7 6.00 -0.41 -1.46
N TRP A 8 7.07 -0.99 -2.00
CA TRP A 8 7.74 -0.48 -3.20
C TRP A 8 7.14 -1.04 -4.50
N ASP A 9 6.18 -1.95 -4.43
CA ASP A 9 5.50 -2.50 -5.60
C ASP A 9 4.23 -1.74 -5.98
N THR A 10 3.54 -2.27 -6.99
CA THR A 10 2.32 -1.65 -7.51
C THR A 10 1.25 -1.46 -6.45
N ASP A 11 1.07 -2.39 -5.50
CA ASP A 11 0.02 -2.25 -4.49
C ASP A 11 0.31 -1.10 -3.53
N GLY A 12 1.51 -1.07 -2.93
CA GLY A 12 1.95 0.02 -2.08
C GLY A 12 1.95 1.38 -2.77
N ILE A 13 2.45 1.46 -4.01
CA ILE A 13 2.48 2.71 -4.79
C ILE A 13 1.05 3.20 -5.09
N CYS A 14 0.16 2.32 -5.56
CA CYS A 14 -1.23 2.70 -5.85
C CYS A 14 -1.98 3.14 -4.60
N SER A 15 -1.73 2.47 -3.48
CA SER A 15 -2.30 2.80 -2.18
C SER A 15 -1.85 4.18 -1.71
N ALA A 16 -0.54 4.45 -1.75
CA ALA A 16 0.02 5.76 -1.41
C ALA A 16 -0.55 6.86 -2.30
N ALA A 17 -0.59 6.64 -3.61
CA ALA A 17 -1.12 7.60 -4.58
C ALA A 17 -2.59 7.97 -4.31
N MET A 18 -3.41 7.04 -3.79
CA MET A 18 -4.80 7.32 -3.45
C MET A 18 -4.97 8.24 -2.23
N ILE A 19 -4.02 8.28 -1.29
CA ILE A 19 -4.09 9.15 -0.10
C ILE A 19 -3.09 10.32 -0.14
N TYR A 20 -2.31 10.43 -1.22
CA TYR A 20 -1.37 11.51 -1.44
C TYR A 20 -2.09 12.85 -1.70
N ASP A 21 -1.59 13.93 -1.10
CA ASP A 21 -2.08 15.29 -1.30
C ASP A 21 -0.92 16.32 -1.22
N SER A 22 -1.23 17.62 -1.32
CA SER A 22 -0.21 18.68 -1.36
C SER A 22 0.57 18.88 -0.05
N ASP A 23 0.13 18.28 1.06
CA ASP A 23 0.76 18.36 2.39
C ASP A 23 1.33 16.99 2.81
N THR A 24 1.67 16.15 1.83
CA THR A 24 2.17 14.79 2.05
C THR A 24 3.57 14.63 1.47
N GLU A 25 4.50 14.11 2.29
CA GLU A 25 5.71 13.45 1.81
C GLU A 25 5.49 11.94 1.81
N ASN A 26 6.18 11.23 0.93
CA ASN A 26 6.21 9.77 0.91
C ASN A 26 7.64 9.27 0.94
N MET A 27 7.79 8.03 1.39
CA MET A 27 9.03 7.27 1.30
C MET A 27 8.73 5.79 1.27
N THR A 28 9.76 5.01 0.89
CA THR A 28 9.79 3.57 1.14
C THR A 28 10.94 3.27 2.11
N PRO A 29 10.89 2.16 2.86
CA PRO A 29 12.10 1.61 3.46
C PRO A 29 13.13 1.25 2.37
N THR A 30 14.39 1.02 2.74
CA THR A 30 15.36 0.36 1.85
C THR A 30 14.70 -0.86 1.18
N ILE A 31 14.72 -0.94 -0.15
CA ILE A 31 14.05 -2.01 -0.90
C ILE A 31 14.51 -3.38 -0.39
N GLY A 32 13.54 -4.21 -0.01
CA GLY A 32 13.75 -5.52 0.60
C GLY A 32 13.71 -5.53 2.13
N ASN A 33 13.72 -4.37 2.80
CA ASN A 33 13.59 -4.26 4.25
C ASN A 33 12.12 -4.12 4.67
N TYR A 34 11.67 -4.99 5.57
CA TYR A 34 10.39 -4.89 6.29
C TYR A 34 10.58 -4.27 7.69
N PHE A 35 11.55 -3.37 7.79
CA PHE A 35 11.92 -2.62 8.98
C PHE A 35 12.57 -1.30 8.55
N LEU A 36 12.60 -0.32 9.45
CA LEU A 36 13.24 0.96 9.21
C LEU A 36 14.67 0.98 9.77
N GLU A 37 15.60 1.48 8.98
CA GLU A 37 16.98 1.70 9.42
C GLU A 37 17.07 2.94 10.33
N ALA A 38 18.14 3.01 11.13
CA ALA A 38 18.34 4.12 12.06
C ALA A 38 18.38 5.49 11.34
N ALA A 39 18.99 5.56 10.16
CA ALA A 39 19.05 6.79 9.36
C ALA A 39 17.68 7.18 8.80
N GLU A 40 16.81 6.21 8.50
CA GLU A 40 15.44 6.46 8.05
C GLU A 40 14.60 7.01 9.21
N LEU A 41 14.70 6.40 10.40
CA LEU A 41 14.03 6.90 11.61
C LEU A 41 14.48 8.31 11.99
N GLU A 42 15.78 8.61 11.89
CA GLU A 42 16.32 9.95 12.13
C GLU A 42 15.73 10.98 11.15
N ARG A 43 15.72 10.67 9.85
CA ARG A 43 15.09 11.52 8.83
C ARG A 43 13.60 11.75 9.12
N ILE A 44 12.87 10.71 9.52
CA ILE A 44 11.44 10.81 9.84
C ILE A 44 11.22 11.71 11.06
N ALA A 45 12.03 11.56 12.11
CA ALA A 45 11.95 12.37 13.32
C ALA A 45 12.24 13.86 13.04
N ASP A 46 13.22 14.15 12.18
CA ASP A 46 13.59 15.51 11.79
C ASP A 46 12.54 16.19 10.88
N GLY A 47 11.69 15.40 10.22
CA GLY A 47 10.65 15.87 9.30
C GLY A 47 9.49 16.61 9.97
N ASN A 48 9.32 16.51 11.29
CA ASN A 48 8.22 17.12 12.06
C ASN A 48 6.82 16.82 11.47
N PHE A 49 6.56 15.56 11.13
CA PHE A 49 5.26 15.13 10.60
C PHE A 49 4.18 15.14 11.68
N ASP A 50 2.97 15.58 11.32
CA ASP A 50 1.81 15.59 12.21
C ASP A 50 1.16 14.21 12.35
N GLU A 51 1.32 13.36 11.32
CA GLU A 51 0.76 12.01 11.23
C GLU A 51 1.56 11.17 10.22
N ILE A 52 1.67 9.87 10.50
CA ILE A 52 2.37 8.90 9.67
C ILE A 52 1.39 7.82 9.21
N TYR A 53 1.37 7.55 7.92
CA TYR A 53 0.64 6.46 7.30
C TYR A 53 1.61 5.36 6.91
N VAL A 54 1.35 4.13 7.35
CA VAL A 54 2.06 2.93 6.89
C VAL A 54 1.12 2.15 5.98
N VAL A 55 1.52 1.94 4.73
CA VAL A 55 0.62 1.46 3.68
C VAL A 55 1.23 0.26 2.98
N ASP A 56 0.48 -0.83 2.91
CA ASP A 56 0.90 -2.10 2.31
C ASP A 56 2.22 -2.67 2.88
N MET A 57 2.56 -2.28 4.11
CA MET A 57 3.86 -2.63 4.69
C MET A 57 3.68 -3.24 6.07
N ALA A 58 3.99 -4.53 6.16
CA ALA A 58 4.07 -5.26 7.42
C ALA A 58 5.40 -4.96 8.15
N LEU A 59 5.63 -3.69 8.51
CA LEU A 59 6.81 -3.28 9.29
C LEU A 59 6.88 -4.06 10.61
N ASN A 60 8.10 -4.40 11.03
CA ASN A 60 8.30 -5.09 12.30
C ASN A 60 7.84 -4.23 13.50
N GLU A 61 7.58 -4.90 14.63
CA GLU A 61 7.05 -4.27 15.85
C GLU A 61 7.95 -3.13 16.37
N ASP A 62 9.27 -3.27 16.25
CA ASP A 62 10.21 -2.24 16.70
C ASP A 62 10.13 -0.96 15.85
N SER A 63 10.04 -1.09 14.52
CA SER A 63 9.85 0.07 13.63
C SER A 63 8.52 0.75 13.91
N MET A 64 7.45 -0.02 14.08
CA MET A 64 6.12 0.52 14.37
C MET A 64 6.09 1.30 15.69
N LYS A 65 6.73 0.78 16.75
CA LYS A 65 6.86 1.50 18.03
C LYS A 65 7.68 2.78 17.87
N ALA A 66 8.80 2.73 17.15
CA ALA A 66 9.63 3.90 16.90
C ALA A 66 8.85 5.00 16.14
N LEU A 67 8.03 4.63 15.17
CA LEU A 67 7.14 5.59 14.48
C LEU A 67 6.09 6.20 15.42
N ALA A 68 5.47 5.37 16.26
CA ALA A 68 4.45 5.82 17.21
C ALA A 68 5.01 6.78 18.30
N ASP A 69 6.30 6.69 18.60
CA ASP A 69 6.99 7.65 19.47
C ASP A 69 7.25 9.01 18.79
N ILE A 70 7.22 9.07 17.45
CA ILE A 70 7.44 10.29 16.66
C ILE A 70 6.12 11.04 16.43
N ALA A 71 5.10 10.34 15.92
CA ALA A 71 3.80 10.92 15.58
C ALA A 71 2.70 9.84 15.58
N PRO A 72 1.41 10.23 15.61
CA PRO A 72 0.30 9.28 15.43
C PRO A 72 0.48 8.45 14.16
N VAL A 73 0.28 7.13 14.27
CA VAL A 73 0.45 6.17 13.16
C VAL A 73 -0.89 5.57 12.77
N LYS A 74 -1.18 5.59 11.47
CA LYS A 74 -2.30 4.90 10.84
C LYS A 74 -1.80 3.87 9.84
N VAL A 75 -2.37 2.69 9.84
CA VAL A 75 -2.00 1.59 8.95
C VAL A 75 -3.13 1.28 7.98
N PHE A 76 -2.81 1.17 6.69
CA PHE A 76 -3.68 0.57 5.67
C PHE A 76 -2.98 -0.66 5.12
N ASP A 77 -3.55 -1.83 5.37
CA ASP A 77 -2.87 -3.09 5.06
C ASP A 77 -3.90 -4.21 4.87
N HIS A 78 -3.47 -5.31 4.28
CA HIS A 78 -4.24 -6.54 4.12
C HIS A 78 -3.44 -7.78 4.59
N HIS A 79 -2.18 -7.63 4.98
CA HIS A 79 -1.39 -8.75 5.47
C HIS A 79 -1.87 -9.24 6.85
N VAL A 80 -1.67 -10.54 7.12
CA VAL A 80 -1.81 -11.08 8.47
C VAL A 80 -0.68 -10.54 9.35
N THR A 81 -1.01 -9.64 10.27
CA THR A 81 -0.05 -9.03 11.19
C THR A 81 -0.58 -8.98 12.63
N LYS A 82 0.32 -8.74 13.58
CA LYS A 82 -0.04 -8.49 14.97
C LYS A 82 -0.15 -6.98 15.19
N LYS A 83 -1.27 -6.54 15.77
CA LYS A 83 -1.43 -5.13 16.15
C LYS A 83 -0.40 -4.71 17.19
N VAL A 84 0.18 -3.54 16.98
CA VAL A 84 0.94 -2.80 17.98
C VAL A 84 -0.03 -1.87 18.72
N GLU A 85 0.08 -1.84 20.04
CA GLU A 85 -0.78 -0.99 20.88
C GLU A 85 -0.56 0.50 20.59
N GLY A 86 -1.65 1.28 20.56
CA GLY A 86 -1.59 2.72 20.30
C GLY A 86 -1.59 3.11 18.82
N ILE A 87 -1.58 2.15 17.89
CA ILE A 87 -1.62 2.38 16.44
C ILE A 87 -3.01 2.07 15.89
N GLU A 88 -3.49 2.92 14.98
CA GLU A 88 -4.77 2.72 14.30
C GLU A 88 -4.57 1.84 13.06
N TYR A 89 -5.35 0.77 12.94
CA TYR A 89 -5.28 -0.16 11.80
C TYR A 89 -6.58 -0.17 11.02
N THR A 90 -6.48 0.11 9.72
CA THR A 90 -7.47 -0.25 8.71
C THR A 90 -6.94 -1.46 7.96
N ASN A 91 -7.19 -2.65 8.52
CA ASN A 91 -6.80 -3.92 7.92
C ASN A 91 -7.94 -4.94 8.13
N PRO A 92 -8.72 -5.27 7.09
CA PRO A 92 -9.85 -6.18 7.20
C PRO A 92 -9.45 -7.61 7.57
N ILE A 93 -8.26 -8.07 7.19
CA ILE A 93 -7.82 -9.46 7.38
C ILE A 93 -7.58 -9.76 8.86
N ILE A 94 -6.97 -8.83 9.61
CA ILE A 94 -6.79 -8.99 11.06
C ILE A 94 -8.09 -8.83 11.86
N GLU A 95 -9.17 -8.33 11.22
CA GLU A 95 -10.53 -8.28 11.76
C GLU A 95 -11.38 -9.50 11.35
N GLY A 96 -10.79 -10.49 10.69
CA GLY A 96 -11.46 -11.73 10.27
C GLY A 96 -12.11 -11.67 8.87
N GLY A 97 -11.75 -10.66 8.07
CA GLY A 97 -12.06 -10.61 6.64
C GLY A 97 -11.33 -11.69 5.83
N ASP A 98 -11.81 -11.93 4.62
CA ASP A 98 -11.25 -12.91 3.68
C ASP A 98 -10.35 -12.21 2.66
N GLU A 99 -9.18 -12.79 2.39
CA GLU A 99 -8.19 -12.28 1.44
C GLU A 99 -8.75 -12.17 0.01
N GLU A 100 -9.70 -13.01 -0.39
CA GLU A 100 -10.36 -12.88 -1.70
C GLU A 100 -11.29 -11.67 -1.78
N ASP A 101 -11.81 -11.19 -0.65
CA ASP A 101 -12.68 -10.01 -0.59
C ASP A 101 -11.86 -8.71 -0.40
N PHE A 102 -10.63 -8.83 0.11
CA PHE A 102 -9.65 -7.76 0.28
C PHE A 102 -8.28 -8.16 -0.31
N PRO A 103 -8.19 -8.26 -1.65
CA PRO A 103 -7.04 -8.86 -2.31
C PRO A 103 -5.74 -8.06 -2.18
N SER A 104 -5.82 -6.77 -1.84
CA SER A 104 -4.69 -5.84 -1.80
C SER A 104 -4.94 -4.68 -0.84
N ALA A 105 -3.88 -4.02 -0.37
CA ALA A 105 -3.98 -2.81 0.44
C ALA A 105 -4.57 -1.62 -0.36
N SER A 106 -4.33 -1.52 -1.66
CA SER A 106 -4.94 -0.48 -2.51
C SER A 106 -6.44 -0.63 -2.55
N TRP A 107 -6.96 -1.86 -2.58
CA TRP A 107 -8.38 -2.10 -2.45
C TRP A 107 -8.90 -1.65 -1.08
N VAL A 108 -8.17 -1.94 0.01
CA VAL A 108 -8.53 -1.47 1.35
C VAL A 108 -8.57 0.06 1.43
N VAL A 109 -7.56 0.75 0.91
CA VAL A 109 -7.51 2.23 0.84
C VAL A 109 -8.65 2.78 -0.01
N GLY A 110 -8.92 2.16 -1.16
CA GLY A 110 -10.02 2.54 -2.05
C GLY A 110 -11.36 2.55 -1.30
N ASN A 111 -11.69 1.44 -0.64
CA ASN A 111 -12.92 1.33 0.15
C ASN A 111 -12.98 2.34 1.31
N ALA A 112 -11.85 2.54 2.02
CA ALA A 112 -11.81 3.46 3.16
C ALA A 112 -11.94 4.93 2.74
N THR A 113 -11.62 5.26 1.49
CA THR A 113 -11.56 6.65 1.00
C THR A 113 -12.58 6.99 -0.09
N GLY A 114 -13.45 6.04 -0.47
CA GLY A 114 -14.45 6.23 -1.53
C GLY A 114 -13.84 6.29 -2.94
N LYS A 115 -12.74 5.55 -3.16
CA LYS A 115 -11.98 5.45 -4.41
C LYS A 115 -11.91 4.02 -4.94
N GLU A 116 -12.84 3.15 -4.53
CA GLU A 116 -12.91 1.76 -4.95
C GLU A 116 -13.05 1.59 -6.48
N ASP A 117 -13.69 2.54 -7.17
CA ASP A 117 -13.84 2.52 -8.63
C ASP A 117 -12.61 3.10 -9.38
N SER A 118 -11.53 3.44 -8.67
CA SER A 118 -10.28 3.91 -9.27
C SER A 118 -9.49 2.76 -9.86
N ILE A 119 -8.84 2.99 -11.01
CA ILE A 119 -7.86 2.05 -11.57
C ILE A 119 -6.77 1.67 -10.55
N LEU A 120 -6.40 2.60 -9.67
CA LEU A 120 -5.38 2.37 -8.63
C LEU A 120 -5.80 1.26 -7.66
N ALA A 121 -7.07 1.20 -7.28
CA ALA A 121 -7.58 0.16 -6.38
C ALA A 121 -7.57 -1.24 -7.02
N PHE A 122 -7.79 -1.31 -8.34
CA PHE A 122 -7.74 -2.56 -9.09
C PHE A 122 -6.32 -2.99 -9.45
N LEU A 123 -5.40 -2.06 -9.71
CA LEU A 123 -4.03 -2.39 -10.09
C LEU A 123 -3.27 -3.12 -8.99
N GLY A 124 -3.43 -2.75 -7.72
CA GLY A 124 -2.79 -3.50 -6.64
C GLY A 124 -3.35 -4.90 -6.48
N ALA A 125 -4.67 -5.09 -6.62
CA ALA A 125 -5.28 -6.43 -6.61
C ALA A 125 -4.74 -7.33 -7.74
N VAL A 126 -4.57 -6.78 -8.94
CA VAL A 126 -3.94 -7.50 -10.06
C VAL A 126 -2.44 -7.68 -9.82
N GLY A 127 -1.77 -6.75 -9.14
CA GLY A 127 -0.36 -6.87 -8.75
C GLY A 127 -0.09 -8.05 -7.83
N ASP A 128 -0.82 -8.16 -6.72
CA ASP A 128 -0.58 -9.17 -5.68
C ASP A 128 -0.97 -10.58 -6.13
N TRP A 129 -2.09 -10.68 -6.84
CA TRP A 129 -2.66 -11.97 -7.22
C TRP A 129 -2.23 -12.41 -8.62
N GLU A 130 -1.85 -11.47 -9.48
CA GLU A 130 -1.55 -11.70 -10.89
C GLU A 130 -2.66 -12.54 -11.57
N GLU A 131 -2.27 -13.53 -12.37
CA GLU A 131 -3.18 -14.47 -13.04
C GLU A 131 -4.07 -15.26 -12.06
N ARG A 132 -3.67 -15.40 -10.79
CA ARG A 132 -4.47 -16.13 -9.80
C ARG A 132 -5.77 -15.38 -9.49
N LEU A 133 -5.80 -14.07 -9.69
CA LEU A 133 -6.97 -13.24 -9.42
C LEU A 133 -8.20 -13.74 -10.19
N LYS A 134 -8.00 -14.26 -11.41
CA LYS A 134 -9.06 -14.85 -12.27
C LYS A 134 -9.86 -15.98 -11.61
N ASN A 135 -9.30 -16.61 -10.58
CA ASN A 135 -9.93 -17.73 -9.88
C ASN A 135 -10.56 -17.33 -8.53
N THR A 136 -10.58 -16.02 -8.21
CA THR A 136 -11.12 -15.49 -6.95
C THR A 136 -12.52 -14.91 -7.16
N ARG A 137 -13.25 -14.70 -6.06
CA ARG A 137 -14.53 -13.97 -6.09
C ARG A 137 -14.38 -12.52 -6.57
N PHE A 138 -13.21 -11.92 -6.37
CA PHE A 138 -12.91 -10.55 -6.77
C PHE A 138 -12.95 -10.34 -8.28
N TYR A 139 -12.64 -11.37 -9.08
CA TYR A 139 -12.49 -11.22 -10.53
C TYR A 139 -13.72 -10.63 -11.21
N GLY A 140 -14.93 -10.96 -10.73
CA GLY A 140 -16.16 -10.40 -11.28
C GLY A 140 -16.23 -8.86 -11.17
N LYS A 141 -15.69 -8.29 -10.08
CA LYS A 141 -15.59 -6.82 -9.92
C LYS A 141 -14.60 -6.25 -10.94
N LEU A 142 -13.46 -6.89 -11.09
CA LEU A 142 -12.45 -6.47 -12.05
C LEU A 142 -12.95 -6.53 -13.50
N GLN A 143 -13.70 -7.57 -13.87
CA GLN A 143 -14.30 -7.69 -15.20
C GLN A 143 -15.25 -6.53 -15.50
N ASN A 144 -16.11 -6.16 -14.54
CA ASN A 144 -17.00 -5.01 -14.71
C ASN A 144 -16.22 -3.71 -14.91
N PHE A 145 -15.18 -3.47 -14.09
CA PHE A 145 -14.32 -2.31 -14.25
C PHE A 145 -13.66 -2.26 -15.64
N MET A 146 -13.06 -3.37 -16.06
CA MET A 146 -12.42 -3.51 -17.38
C MET A 146 -13.39 -3.24 -18.53
N ASP A 147 -14.63 -3.75 -18.45
CA ASP A 147 -15.68 -3.50 -19.44
C ASP A 147 -16.08 -2.01 -19.49
N GLU A 148 -16.20 -1.36 -18.34
CA GLU A 148 -16.57 0.05 -18.21
C GLU A 148 -15.47 0.99 -18.74
N THR A 149 -14.20 0.67 -18.49
CA THR A 149 -13.06 1.49 -18.93
C THR A 149 -12.49 1.09 -20.29
N SER A 150 -13.03 0.04 -20.91
CA SER A 150 -12.46 -0.57 -22.13
C SER A 150 -10.99 -0.93 -21.97
N THR A 151 -10.60 -1.42 -20.78
CA THR A 151 -9.24 -1.88 -20.46
C THR A 151 -9.20 -3.40 -20.45
N THR A 152 -8.09 -3.99 -20.86
CA THR A 152 -7.87 -5.44 -20.86
C THR A 152 -7.01 -5.88 -19.68
N PHE A 153 -7.13 -7.16 -19.32
CA PHE A 153 -6.32 -7.74 -18.25
C PHE A 153 -4.81 -7.71 -18.61
N GLU A 154 -4.49 -7.88 -19.89
CA GLU A 154 -3.15 -7.76 -20.43
C GLU A 154 -2.57 -6.34 -20.29
N GLU A 155 -3.38 -5.30 -20.55
CA GLU A 155 -2.98 -3.91 -20.34
C GLU A 155 -2.73 -3.61 -18.87
N MET A 156 -3.57 -4.12 -17.96
CA MET A 156 -3.34 -3.96 -16.52
C MET A 156 -2.04 -4.64 -16.07
N HIS A 157 -1.75 -5.83 -16.58
CA HIS A 157 -0.47 -6.49 -16.34
C HIS A 157 0.72 -5.70 -16.88
N GLU A 158 0.57 -5.04 -18.02
CA GLU A 158 1.61 -4.17 -18.55
C GLU A 158 1.84 -2.95 -17.65
N MET A 159 0.77 -2.33 -17.14
CA MET A 159 0.86 -1.22 -16.19
C MET A 159 1.62 -1.64 -14.92
N ILE A 160 1.27 -2.79 -14.34
CA ILE A 160 1.97 -3.35 -13.15
C ILE A 160 3.45 -3.56 -13.43
N LYS A 161 3.80 -4.16 -14.57
CA LYS A 161 5.21 -4.38 -14.94
C LYS A 161 5.99 -3.09 -15.04
N LEU A 162 5.39 -2.04 -15.60
CA LEU A 162 6.02 -0.73 -15.74
C LEU A 162 6.20 -0.06 -14.38
N ILE A 163 5.19 -0.09 -13.51
CA ILE A 163 5.26 0.46 -12.14
C ILE A 163 6.33 -0.27 -11.33
N ASP A 164 6.29 -1.59 -11.32
CA ASP A 164 7.24 -2.43 -10.58
C ASP A 164 8.68 -2.35 -11.10
N SER A 165 8.88 -1.85 -12.32
CA SER A 165 10.20 -1.85 -12.96
C SER A 165 11.25 -1.08 -12.14
N SER A 166 10.84 0.00 -11.47
CA SER A 166 11.69 0.84 -10.62
C SER A 166 12.27 0.04 -9.45
N TYR A 167 11.44 -0.62 -8.65
CA TYR A 167 11.95 -1.37 -7.50
C TYR A 167 12.73 -2.63 -7.93
N LYS A 168 12.34 -3.27 -9.05
CA LYS A 168 13.02 -4.46 -9.57
C LYS A 168 14.47 -4.21 -9.97
N ILE A 169 14.81 -2.96 -10.33
CA ILE A 169 16.20 -2.55 -10.60
C ILE A 169 16.85 -1.86 -9.38
N GLY A 170 16.18 -1.85 -8.22
CA GLY A 170 16.68 -1.23 -6.98
C GLY A 170 16.65 0.30 -7.00
N ASN A 171 15.87 0.93 -7.89
CA ASN A 171 15.81 2.38 -7.99
C ASN A 171 14.77 2.98 -7.02
N LYS A 172 15.14 3.08 -5.74
CA LYS A 172 14.31 3.61 -4.67
C LYS A 172 13.76 5.02 -4.97
N ALA A 173 14.58 5.88 -5.58
CA ALA A 173 14.21 7.28 -5.83
C ALA A 173 13.10 7.46 -6.87
N GLU A 174 12.82 6.46 -7.71
CA GLU A 174 11.68 6.49 -8.66
C GLU A 174 10.43 5.82 -8.08
N VAL A 175 10.50 5.32 -6.84
CA VAL A 175 9.38 4.74 -6.10
C VAL A 175 8.81 5.75 -5.09
N GLU A 176 9.67 6.60 -4.52
CA GLU A 176 9.31 7.76 -3.69
C GLU A 176 8.83 8.92 -4.58
#